data_AF-A0A957J1G9-F1
#
_entry.id   AF-A0A957J1G9-F1
#
_cell.length_a   1.000
_cell.length_b   1.000
_cell.length_c   1.000
_cell.angle_alpha   90.00
_cell.angle_beta   90.00
_cell.angle_gamma   90.00
#
_symmetry.space_group_name_H-M   'P 1'
#
loop_
_entity.id
_entity.type
_entity.pdbx_description
1 polymer ?
#
loop_
_entity_poly.entity_id
_entity_poly.type
_entity_poly.pdbx_seq_one_letter_code
_entity_poly.pdbx_strand_id
1 'polypeptide(L)'
;MSYAQSPAFYQDNDYMDIASAYIPMDRRQAIAYGDVLPQRTQGATLFADISGFTPLTEALARELGPKRGAEELTVHLNRVYDALITELHKLGGSVISFSGDAITCWF
;
A
#
# COMPACT_ATOMS: atom_id res chain seq x y z
N MET A 1 -10.45 -27.08 36.20
CA MET A 1 -10.25 -25.62 36.04
C MET A 1 -9.88 -25.37 34.59
N SER A 2 -10.81 -24.88 33.78
CA SER A 2 -10.62 -24.56 32.37
C SER A 2 -10.20 -23.10 32.28
N TYR A 3 -8.99 -22.82 31.79
CA TYR A 3 -8.60 -21.47 31.41
C TYR A 3 -9.42 -21.07 30.19
N ALA A 4 -10.36 -20.15 30.37
CA ALA A 4 -10.93 -19.41 29.27
C ALA A 4 -9.82 -18.56 28.66
N GLN A 5 -9.48 -18.80 27.39
CA GLN A 5 -8.65 -17.90 26.61
C GLN A 5 -9.39 -16.57 26.47
N SER A 6 -8.79 -15.50 26.97
CA SER A 6 -9.31 -14.14 26.88
C SER A 6 -9.37 -13.66 25.42
N PRO A 7 -10.45 -12.99 24.97
CA PRO A 7 -10.60 -12.57 23.56
C PRO A 7 -9.70 -11.41 23.10
N ALA A 8 -9.00 -10.74 24.02
CA ALA A 8 -8.39 -9.43 23.77
C ALA A 8 -7.16 -9.46 22.84
N PHE A 9 -6.40 -10.57 22.79
CA PHE A 9 -5.18 -10.64 21.99
C PHE A 9 -5.41 -10.72 20.47
N TYR A 10 -6.59 -11.17 20.04
CA TYR A 10 -6.91 -11.30 18.62
C TYR A 10 -7.28 -9.96 17.98
N GLN A 11 -7.79 -9.01 18.76
CA GLN A 11 -8.21 -7.70 18.28
C GLN A 11 -7.04 -6.73 18.14
N ASP A 12 -6.08 -6.73 19.07
CA ASP A 12 -4.92 -5.83 19.03
C ASP A 12 -4.01 -6.05 17.82
N ASN A 13 -3.80 -7.32 17.41
CA ASN A 13 -3.02 -7.62 16.21
C ASN A 13 -3.71 -7.13 14.92
N ASP A 14 -5.03 -7.21 14.86
CA ASP A 14 -5.80 -6.83 13.67
C ASP A 14 -5.77 -5.30 13.46
N TYR A 15 -5.85 -4.52 14.54
CA TYR A 15 -5.69 -3.07 14.48
C TYR A 15 -4.27 -2.64 14.10
N MET A 16 -3.26 -3.37 14.61
CA MET A 16 -1.85 -3.09 14.27
C MET A 16 -1.54 -3.46 12.81
N ASP A 17 -2.13 -4.53 12.29
CA ASP A 17 -2.01 -4.91 10.88
C ASP A 17 -2.65 -3.87 9.96
N ILE A 18 -3.86 -3.39 10.28
CA ILE A 18 -4.53 -2.33 9.51
C ILE A 18 -3.73 -1.03 9.54
N ALA A 19 -3.25 -0.60 10.71
CA ALA A 19 -2.46 0.63 10.82
C ALA A 19 -1.14 0.52 10.05
N SER A 20 -0.52 -0.66 10.03
CA SER A 20 0.73 -0.89 9.33
C SER A 20 0.63 -0.68 7.82
N ALA A 21 -0.55 -0.91 7.21
CA ALA A 21 -0.77 -0.69 5.78
C ALA A 21 -0.64 0.80 5.37
N TYR A 22 -0.77 1.72 6.33
CA TYR A 22 -0.67 3.17 6.09
C TYR A 22 0.67 3.76 6.55
N ILE A 23 1.60 2.94 7.03
CA ILE A 23 2.94 3.38 7.47
C ILE A 23 3.99 2.81 6.49
N PRO A 24 4.79 3.67 5.84
CA PRO A 24 5.84 3.19 4.93
C PRO A 24 6.80 2.22 5.63
N MET A 25 7.35 1.27 4.86
CA MET A 25 8.09 0.12 5.38
C MET A 25 9.31 0.51 6.23
N ASP A 26 10.08 1.50 5.78
CA ASP A 26 11.23 2.06 6.50
C ASP A 26 10.86 2.57 7.91
N ARG A 27 9.71 3.24 8.04
CA ARG A 27 9.20 3.77 9.32
C ARG A 27 8.70 2.64 10.21
N ARG A 28 8.04 1.63 9.65
CA ARG A 28 7.65 0.42 10.41
C ARG A 28 8.88 -0.29 10.97
N GLN A 29 9.91 -0.45 10.16
CA GLN A 29 11.17 -1.06 10.58
C GLN A 29 11.85 -0.23 11.66
N ALA A 30 11.97 1.09 11.47
CA ALA A 30 12.58 1.98 12.46
C ALA A 30 11.85 1.92 13.81
N ILE A 31 10.51 1.95 13.80
CA ILE A 31 9.70 1.79 15.01
C ILE A 31 9.94 0.43 15.68
N ALA A 32 10.01 -0.65 14.89
CA ALA A 32 10.21 -2.00 15.41
C ALA A 32 11.61 -2.20 16.04
N TYR A 33 12.64 -1.55 15.49
CA TYR A 33 14.01 -1.63 16.01
C TYR A 33 14.34 -0.55 17.05
N GLY A 34 13.46 0.43 17.26
CA GLY A 34 13.74 1.58 18.12
C GLY A 34 14.73 2.58 17.52
N ASP A 35 14.88 2.57 16.20
CA ASP A 35 15.76 3.46 15.47
C ASP A 35 15.10 4.80 15.17
N VAL A 36 15.92 5.84 15.06
CA VAL A 36 15.47 7.17 14.63
C VAL A 36 15.92 7.38 13.19
N LEU A 37 14.96 7.58 12.28
CA LEU A 37 15.26 7.95 10.90
C LEU A 37 15.77 9.40 10.83
N PRO A 38 16.82 9.68 10.04
CA PRO A 38 17.33 11.03 9.88
C PRO A 38 16.30 11.93 9.18
N GLN A 39 16.26 13.21 9.56
CA GLN A 39 15.35 14.19 8.94
C GLN A 39 15.65 14.42 7.45
N ARG A 40 16.90 14.17 7.02
CA ARG A 40 17.36 14.29 5.64
C ARG A 40 18.18 13.06 5.30
N THR A 41 17.93 12.50 4.11
CA THR A 41 18.66 11.34 3.59
C THR A 41 18.91 11.51 2.10
N GLN A 42 19.76 10.66 1.53
CA GLN A 42 20.02 10.55 0.10
C GLN A 42 19.71 9.11 -0.33
N GLY A 43 19.18 8.97 -1.54
CA GLY A 43 18.70 7.68 -2.04
C GLY A 43 18.14 7.82 -3.44
N ALA A 44 17.36 6.84 -3.86
CA ALA A 44 16.75 6.80 -5.18
C ALA A 44 15.22 6.85 -5.08
N THR A 45 14.60 7.56 -6.02
CA THR A 45 13.14 7.59 -6.16
C THR A 45 12.73 6.84 -7.41
N LEU A 46 11.74 5.96 -7.28
CA LEU A 46 11.00 5.41 -8.41
C LEU A 46 9.65 6.12 -8.49
N PHE A 47 9.36 6.70 -9.65
CA PHE A 47 8.03 7.20 -9.99
C PHE A 47 7.51 6.33 -11.13
N ALA A 48 6.39 5.65 -10.91
CA ALA A 48 5.77 4.78 -11.92
C ALA A 48 4.32 5.17 -12.12
N ASP A 49 3.93 5.35 -13.38
CA ASP A 49 2.58 5.72 -13.82
C ASP A 49 1.98 4.60 -14.68
N ILE A 50 0.69 4.30 -14.47
CA ILE A 50 0.02 3.23 -15.22
C ILE A 50 -0.47 3.78 -16.56
N SER A 51 0.29 3.48 -17.61
CA SER A 51 -0.08 3.84 -18.98
C SER A 51 -1.48 3.32 -19.35
N GLY A 52 -2.31 4.18 -19.94
CA GLY A 52 -3.64 3.80 -20.42
C GLY A 52 -4.74 3.79 -19.34
N PHE A 53 -4.44 4.32 -18.15
CA PHE A 53 -5.41 4.47 -17.06
C PHE A 53 -6.66 5.25 -17.47
N THR A 54 -6.51 6.40 -18.12
CA THR A 54 -7.65 7.24 -18.53
C THR A 54 -8.55 6.52 -19.54
N PRO A 55 -8.03 5.96 -20.67
CA PRO A 55 -8.85 5.15 -21.57
C PRO A 55 -9.56 3.96 -20.90
N LEU A 56 -8.89 3.27 -19.97
CA LEU A 56 -9.48 2.15 -19.22
C LEU A 56 -10.62 2.63 -18.32
N THR A 57 -10.41 3.73 -17.60
CA THR A 57 -11.41 4.34 -16.71
C THR A 57 -12.67 4.74 -17.47
N GLU A 58 -12.50 5.40 -18.62
CA GLU A 58 -13.61 5.81 -19.47
C GLU A 58 -14.37 4.61 -20.06
N ALA A 59 -13.65 3.57 -20.49
CA ALA A 59 -14.26 2.35 -21.02
C ALA A 59 -15.10 1.64 -19.95
N LEU A 60 -14.56 1.43 -18.75
CA LEU A 60 -15.26 0.79 -17.64
C LEU A 60 -16.48 1.60 -17.18
N ALA A 61 -16.35 2.93 -17.09
CA ALA A 61 -17.46 3.81 -16.73
C ALA A 61 -18.61 3.76 -17.76
N ARG A 62 -18.26 3.69 -19.06
CA ARG A 62 -19.24 3.57 -20.15
C ARG A 62 -19.94 2.21 -20.16
N GLU A 63 -19.21 1.14 -19.94
CA GLU A 63 -19.72 -0.24 -20.08
C GLU A 63 -20.47 -0.74 -18.84
N LEU A 64 -20.01 -0.36 -17.64
CA LEU A 64 -20.53 -0.86 -16.37
C LEU A 64 -21.30 0.20 -15.58
N GLY A 65 -21.29 1.45 -16.03
CA GLY A 65 -21.77 2.60 -15.29
C GLY A 65 -20.74 3.10 -14.27
N PRO A 66 -20.92 4.33 -13.73
CA PRO A 66 -19.89 5.02 -12.95
C PRO A 66 -19.49 4.29 -11.66
N LYS A 67 -20.46 3.67 -10.96
CA LYS A 67 -20.19 2.99 -9.69
C LYS A 67 -19.41 1.69 -9.90
N ARG A 68 -19.95 0.77 -10.71
CA ARG A 68 -19.31 -0.53 -10.97
C ARG A 68 -18.02 -0.39 -11.78
N GLY A 69 -17.94 0.60 -12.68
CA GLY A 69 -16.71 0.89 -13.41
C GLY A 69 -15.57 1.31 -12.48
N ALA A 70 -15.85 2.12 -11.45
CA ALA A 70 -14.86 2.49 -10.43
C ALA A 70 -14.42 1.30 -9.56
N GLU A 71 -15.36 0.41 -9.21
CA GLU A 71 -15.06 -0.83 -8.46
C GLU A 71 -14.09 -1.72 -9.26
N GLU A 72 -14.39 -2.00 -10.54
CA GLU A 72 -13.51 -2.81 -11.40
C GLU A 72 -12.15 -2.14 -11.66
N LEU A 73 -12.14 -0.81 -11.85
CA LEU A 73 -10.90 -0.06 -12.00
C LEU A 73 -9.99 -0.24 -10.78
N THR A 74 -10.57 -0.16 -9.58
CA THR A 74 -9.84 -0.35 -8.31
C THR A 74 -9.23 -1.75 -8.23
N VAL A 75 -9.95 -2.79 -8.67
CA VAL A 75 -9.43 -4.17 -8.72
C VAL A 75 -8.20 -4.27 -9.63
N HIS A 76 -8.26 -3.67 -10.82
CA HIS A 76 -7.13 -3.67 -11.76
C HIS A 76 -5.92 -2.90 -11.23
N LEU A 77 -6.13 -1.72 -10.65
CA LEU A 77 -5.07 -0.92 -10.02
C LEU A 77 -4.38 -1.70 -8.90
N ASN A 78 -5.17 -2.25 -7.97
CA ASN A 78 -4.64 -2.99 -6.83
C ASN A 78 -3.79 -4.17 -7.29
N ARG A 79 -4.21 -4.92 -8.32
CA ARG A 79 -3.42 -6.03 -8.86
C ARG A 79 -2.04 -5.59 -9.38
N VAL A 80 -1.97 -4.44 -10.04
CA VAL A 80 -0.70 -3.88 -10.54
C VAL A 80 0.15 -3.39 -9.38
N TYR A 81 -0.43 -2.61 -8.47
CA TYR A 81 0.29 -2.08 -7.33
C TYR A 81 0.77 -3.18 -6.39
N ASP A 82 -0.01 -4.22 -6.11
CA ASP A 82 0.40 -5.35 -5.27
C ASP A 82 1.67 -6.01 -5.80
N ALA A 83 1.75 -6.22 -7.12
CA ALA A 83 2.94 -6.77 -7.76
C ALA A 83 4.16 -5.84 -7.60
N LEU A 84 3.98 -4.53 -7.85
CA LEU A 84 5.05 -3.53 -7.72
C LEU A 84 5.52 -3.39 -6.27
N ILE A 85 4.59 -3.29 -5.32
CA ILE A 85 4.85 -3.14 -3.88
C ILE A 85 5.53 -4.38 -3.33
N THR A 86 5.15 -5.57 -3.78
CA THR A 86 5.82 -6.82 -3.40
C THR A 86 7.30 -6.79 -3.77
N GLU A 87 7.64 -6.40 -5.00
CA GLU A 87 9.04 -6.30 -5.42
C GLU A 87 9.78 -5.14 -4.74
N LEU A 88 9.11 -4.00 -4.55
CA LEU A 88 9.65 -2.85 -3.82
C LEU A 88 10.09 -3.26 -2.40
N HIS A 89 9.20 -3.93 -1.66
CA HIS A 89 9.49 -4.37 -0.29
C HIS A 89 10.62 -5.40 -0.23
N LYS A 90 10.76 -6.29 -1.22
CA LYS A 90 11.90 -7.24 -1.31
C LYS A 90 13.23 -6.51 -1.45
N LEU A 91 13.24 -5.38 -2.14
CA LEU A 91 14.41 -4.53 -2.31
C LEU A 91 14.63 -3.55 -1.14
N GLY A 92 13.80 -3.62 -0.09
CA GLY A 92 13.87 -2.73 1.08
C GLY A 92 13.33 -1.32 0.83
N GLY A 93 12.67 -1.09 -0.31
CA GLY A 93 12.07 0.20 -0.63
C GLY A 93 10.75 0.45 0.10
N SER A 94 10.33 1.71 0.10
CA SER A 94 9.11 2.17 0.77
C SER A 94 8.18 2.92 -0.19
N VAL A 95 6.89 2.62 -0.13
CA VAL A 95 5.87 3.43 -0.80
C VAL A 95 5.73 4.74 -0.05
N ILE A 96 5.90 5.87 -0.75
CA ILE A 96 5.79 7.21 -0.18
C ILE A 96 4.40 7.80 -0.41
N SER A 97 3.85 7.63 -1.61
CA SER A 97 2.52 8.13 -1.96
C SER A 97 1.94 7.45 -3.19
N PHE A 98 0.61 7.50 -3.30
CA PHE A 98 -0.15 7.22 -4.51
C PHE A 98 -0.77 8.53 -5.03
N SER A 99 -0.81 8.69 -6.34
CA SER A 99 -1.34 9.87 -7.03
C SER A 99 -2.21 9.42 -8.20
N GLY A 100 -3.46 9.06 -7.93
CA GLY A 100 -4.36 8.51 -8.95
C GLY A 100 -3.85 7.17 -9.46
N ASP A 101 -3.26 7.18 -10.65
CA ASP A 101 -2.66 6.06 -11.39
C ASP A 101 -1.14 5.95 -11.24
N ALA A 102 -0.52 6.88 -10.51
CA ALA A 102 0.91 6.83 -10.22
C ALA A 102 1.23 6.40 -8.78
N ILE A 103 2.39 5.77 -8.62
CA ILE A 103 3.01 5.41 -7.35
C ILE A 103 4.41 6.02 -7.24
N THR A 104 4.72 6.58 -6.08
CA THR A 104 6.04 7.11 -5.74
C THR A 104 6.69 6.27 -4.66
N CYS A 105 7.88 5.75 -4.92
CA CYS A 105 8.63 4.88 -4.04
C CYS A 105 10.02 5.44 -3.75
N TRP A 106 10.56 5.09 -2.58
CA TRP A 106 11.88 5.50 -2.12
C TRP A 106 12.75 4.28 -1.78
N PHE A 107 14.04 4.37 -2.08
CA PHE A 107 15.09 3.44 -1.71
C PHE A 107 16.21 4.19 -0.98
#